data_AF-A0A920N5G7-F1
#
_entry.id   AF-A0A920N5G7-F1
#
_cell.length_a   1.000
_cell.length_b   1.000
_cell.length_c   1.000
_cell.angle_alpha   90.00
_cell.angle_beta   90.00
_cell.angle_gamma   90.00
#
_symmetry.space_group_name_H-M   'P 1'
#
loop_
_entity.id
_entity.type
_entity.pdbx_description
1 polymer ?
#
loop_
_entity_poly.entity_id
_entity_poly.type
_entity_poly.pdbx_seq_one_letter_code
_entity_poly.pdbx_strand_id
1 'polypeptide(L)'
;MVRLRELIETSPRDIEDKRLPVFLGKDVSGRPLTIDLARMPHLLIAGRTGTGKSVCLNALILSMLMTRRPDEVRMLMIDPKMVELSPYRRIPHLMHPVITDMKKAEAVLAWAVDKMEERTTCWLARGSGTWTATMTWAEGKVLDRWDSTTKRISKPSRFPSRCHTS
;
A
#
# COMPACT_ATOMS: atom_id res chain seq x y z
N MET A 1 -8.63 27.20 2.42
CA MET A 1 -8.97 25.75 2.45
C MET A 1 -8.32 25.11 1.23
N VAL A 2 -7.56 24.02 1.39
CA VAL A 2 -6.92 23.30 0.28
C VAL A 2 -7.79 22.10 -0.10
N ARG A 3 -8.10 21.94 -1.40
CA ARG A 3 -8.94 20.84 -1.90
C ARG A 3 -8.09 19.80 -2.62
N LEU A 4 -8.35 18.52 -2.37
CA LEU A 4 -7.60 17.43 -3.01
C LEU A 4 -7.76 17.43 -4.54
N ARG A 5 -8.97 17.70 -5.05
CA ARG A 5 -9.26 17.82 -6.49
C ARG A 5 -8.31 18.80 -7.18
N GLU A 6 -8.15 19.97 -6.56
CA GLU A 6 -7.29 21.03 -7.09
C GLU A 6 -5.83 20.56 -7.20
N LEU A 7 -5.34 19.82 -6.22
CA LEU A 7 -3.98 19.26 -6.24
C LEU A 7 -3.79 18.24 -7.38
N ILE A 8 -4.78 17.38 -7.60
CA ILE A 8 -4.74 16.38 -8.67
C ILE A 8 -4.72 17.06 -10.05
N GLU A 9 -5.60 18.04 -10.27
CA GLU A 9 -5.73 18.74 -11.56
C GLU A 9 -4.50 19.60 -11.89
N THR A 10 -3.79 20.11 -10.88
CA THR A 10 -2.65 21.01 -11.06
C THR A 10 -1.29 20.29 -11.16
N SER A 11 -1.23 18.98 -10.91
CA SER A 11 0.04 18.23 -10.87
C SER A 11 0.09 16.95 -11.72
N PRO A 12 -0.46 16.91 -12.96
CA PRO A 12 -0.53 15.68 -13.76
C PRO A 12 0.84 15.06 -14.08
N ARG A 13 1.82 15.87 -14.50
CA ARG A 13 3.19 15.37 -14.78
C ARG A 13 3.86 14.79 -13.52
N ASP A 14 3.69 15.49 -12.41
CA ASP A 14 4.22 15.10 -11.11
C ASP A 14 3.62 13.78 -10.60
N ILE A 15 2.40 13.44 -11.01
CA ILE A 15 1.73 12.18 -10.69
C ILE A 15 2.29 11.04 -11.53
N GLU A 16 2.47 11.27 -12.83
CA GLU A 16 2.97 10.29 -13.79
C GLU A 16 4.41 9.86 -13.48
N ASP A 17 5.27 10.81 -13.13
CA ASP A 17 6.69 10.58 -12.84
C ASP A 17 6.94 9.81 -11.52
N LYS A 18 5.97 9.81 -10.60
CA LYS A 18 6.12 9.21 -9.25
C LYS A 18 5.49 7.83 -9.20
N ARG A 19 6.16 6.85 -8.57
CA ARG A 19 5.60 5.49 -8.46
C ARG A 19 4.40 5.41 -7.52
N LEU A 20 4.48 6.09 -6.38
CA LEU A 20 3.41 6.16 -5.39
C LEU A 20 3.16 7.61 -4.97
N PRO A 21 2.47 8.41 -5.82
CA PRO A 21 2.23 9.81 -5.54
C PRO A 21 1.26 9.99 -4.36
N VAL A 22 1.64 10.88 -3.43
CA VAL A 22 0.82 11.28 -2.28
C VAL A 22 0.73 12.81 -2.23
N PHE A 23 -0.50 13.32 -2.16
CA PHE A 23 -0.77 14.75 -2.06
C PHE A 23 -0.83 15.18 -0.58
N LEU A 24 0.06 16.09 -0.17
CA LEU A 24 0.09 16.58 1.21
C LEU A 24 -0.65 17.91 1.38
N GLY A 25 -0.68 18.74 0.33
CA GLY A 25 -1.29 20.06 0.41
C GLY A 25 -0.66 21.05 -0.55
N LYS A 26 -0.54 22.30 -0.11
CA LYS A 26 0.16 23.36 -0.83
C LYS A 26 1.30 23.92 0.02
N ASP A 27 2.34 24.42 -0.64
CA ASP A 27 3.38 25.20 0.02
C ASP A 27 2.91 26.63 0.35
N VAL A 28 3.81 27.42 0.96
CA VAL A 28 3.55 28.83 1.29
C VAL A 28 3.32 29.72 0.06
N SER A 29 3.75 29.28 -1.12
CA SER A 29 3.56 29.96 -2.40
C SER A 29 2.31 29.47 -3.15
N GLY A 30 1.54 28.55 -2.56
CA GLY A 30 0.32 27.99 -3.14
C GLY A 30 0.54 26.88 -4.17
N ARG A 31 1.77 26.39 -4.38
CA ARG A 31 2.08 25.31 -5.31
C ARG A 31 1.70 23.96 -4.70
N PRO A 32 1.19 23.00 -5.51
CA PRO A 32 0.84 21.68 -5.02
C PRO A 32 2.09 20.95 -4.49
N LEU A 33 1.97 20.39 -3.28
CA LEU A 33 3.01 19.59 -2.65
C LEU A 33 2.66 18.10 -2.79
N THR A 34 3.31 17.46 -3.76
CA THR A 34 3.16 16.03 -4.06
C THR A 34 4.49 15.31 -3.78
N ILE A 35 4.44 14.24 -2.98
CA ILE A 35 5.62 13.42 -2.64
C ILE A 35 5.50 12.02 -3.24
N ASP A 36 6.63 11.33 -3.41
CA ASP A 36 6.65 9.92 -3.82
C ASP A 36 6.90 9.03 -2.59
N LEU A 37 5.89 8.27 -2.19
CA LEU A 37 5.98 7.34 -1.07
C LEU A 37 6.96 6.18 -1.37
N ALA A 38 7.23 5.86 -2.64
CA ALA A 38 8.23 4.85 -2.96
C ALA A 38 9.67 5.31 -2.63
N ARG A 39 9.93 6.62 -2.61
CA ARG A 39 11.21 7.20 -2.20
C ARG A 39 11.31 7.38 -0.68
N MET A 40 10.17 7.44 0.00
CA MET A 40 10.05 7.51 1.47
C MET A 40 9.29 6.28 1.96
N PRO A 41 9.94 5.10 2.05
CA PRO A 41 9.26 3.81 2.10
C PRO A 41 8.36 3.63 3.33
N HIS A 42 8.60 4.40 4.40
CA HIS A 42 7.81 4.38 5.62
C HIS A 42 7.46 5.81 6.03
N LEU A 43 6.18 6.03 6.35
CA LEU A 43 5.66 7.32 6.78
C LEU A 43 5.02 7.16 8.16
N LEU A 44 5.43 8.00 9.11
CA LEU A 44 4.82 8.10 10.44
C LEU A 44 3.97 9.37 10.52
N ILE A 45 2.67 9.23 10.79
CA ILE A 45 1.76 10.35 11.00
C ILE A 45 1.35 10.39 12.48
N ALA A 46 1.74 11.46 13.17
CA ALA A 46 1.39 11.72 14.57
C ALA A 46 0.70 13.08 14.70
N GLY A 47 -0.29 13.18 15.60
CA GLY A 47 -1.03 14.41 15.85
C GLY A 47 -2.10 14.22 16.91
N ARG A 48 -2.44 15.30 17.63
CA ARG A 48 -3.53 15.30 18.62
C ARG A 48 -4.89 15.22 17.93
N THR A 49 -5.94 14.79 18.65
CA THR A 49 -7.31 14.81 18.13
C THR A 49 -7.68 16.23 17.65
N GLY A 50 -8.31 16.33 16.47
CA GLY A 50 -8.67 17.62 15.87
C GLY A 50 -7.59 18.28 15.01
N THR A 51 -6.37 17.75 14.96
CA THR A 51 -5.27 18.30 14.13
C THR A 51 -5.30 17.86 12.66
N GLY A 52 -6.30 17.09 12.25
CA GLY A 52 -6.46 16.64 10.86
C GLY A 52 -5.72 15.35 10.50
N LYS A 53 -5.21 14.57 11.48
CA LYS A 53 -4.60 13.24 11.25
C LYS A 53 -5.45 12.35 10.33
N SER A 54 -6.74 12.25 10.62
CA SER A 54 -7.70 11.42 9.87
C SER A 54 -7.92 11.94 8.45
N VAL A 55 -7.94 13.27 8.28
CA VAL A 55 -8.04 13.91 6.96
C VAL A 55 -6.78 13.64 6.14
N CYS A 56 -5.60 13.75 6.75
CA CYS A 56 -4.32 13.43 6.12
C CYS A 56 -4.24 11.96 5.68
N LEU A 57 -4.67 11.04 6.54
CA LEU A 57 -4.71 9.61 6.22
C LEU A 57 -5.66 9.30 5.05
N ASN A 58 -6.84 9.91 5.03
CA ASN A 58 -7.77 9.81 3.91
C ASN A 58 -7.20 10.40 2.62
N ALA A 59 -6.54 11.56 2.70
CA ALA A 59 -5.88 12.18 1.55
C ALA A 59 -4.81 11.25 0.96
N LEU A 60 -4.02 10.58 1.81
CA LEU A 60 -2.99 9.63 1.38
C LEU A 60 -3.58 8.42 0.66
N ILE A 61 -4.63 7.81 1.21
CA ILE A 61 -5.31 6.67 0.58
C ILE A 61 -5.91 7.10 -0.76
N LEU A 62 -6.67 8.20 -0.77
CA LEU A 62 -7.30 8.72 -1.98
C LEU A 62 -6.28 9.11 -3.05
N SER A 63 -5.11 9.64 -2.67
CA SER A 63 -4.02 9.95 -3.60
C SER A 63 -3.65 8.72 -4.43
N MET A 64 -3.47 7.57 -3.77
CA MET A 64 -3.13 6.32 -4.45
C MET A 64 -4.32 5.77 -5.27
N LEU A 65 -5.55 5.84 -4.74
CA LEU A 65 -6.72 5.33 -5.45
C LEU A 65 -7.05 6.11 -6.72
N MET A 66 -6.78 7.42 -6.74
CA MET A 66 -7.06 8.29 -7.88
C MET A 66 -5.96 8.25 -8.95
N THR A 67 -4.76 7.75 -8.60
CA THR A 67 -3.59 7.82 -9.47
C THR A 67 -3.08 6.46 -9.93
N ARG A 68 -3.41 5.38 -9.21
CA ARG A 68 -2.89 4.03 -9.48
C ARG A 68 -3.98 2.98 -9.54
N ARG A 69 -3.81 2.04 -10.47
CA ARG A 69 -4.73 0.93 -10.70
C ARG A 69 -4.51 -0.18 -9.65
N PRO A 70 -5.50 -1.06 -9.43
CA PRO A 70 -5.42 -2.13 -8.43
C PRO A 70 -4.31 -3.16 -8.69
N ASP A 71 -3.88 -3.29 -9.94
CA ASP A 71 -2.75 -4.14 -10.37
C ASP A 71 -1.39 -3.50 -10.08
N GLU A 72 -1.31 -2.17 -10.03
CA GLU A 72 -0.10 -1.43 -9.67
C GLU A 72 0.09 -1.35 -8.15
N VAL A 73 -0.99 -1.11 -7.39
CA VAL A 73 -0.95 -0.91 -5.94
C VAL A 73 -1.97 -1.78 -5.23
N ARG A 74 -1.46 -2.61 -4.32
CA ARG A 74 -2.26 -3.45 -3.43
C ARG A 74 -2.07 -2.99 -1.98
N MET A 75 -3.16 -2.86 -1.24
CA MET A 75 -3.17 -2.33 0.12
C MET A 75 -3.57 -3.40 1.14
N LEU A 76 -2.90 -3.36 2.29
CA LEU A 76 -3.30 -4.05 3.51
C LEU A 76 -3.65 -2.98 4.55
N MET A 77 -4.88 -3.02 5.04
CA MET A 77 -5.40 -2.04 5.97
C MET A 77 -5.67 -2.69 7.32
N ILE A 78 -5.12 -2.11 8.38
CA ILE A 78 -5.29 -2.55 9.77
C ILE A 78 -5.94 -1.40 10.54
N ASP A 79 -7.16 -1.60 11.05
CA ASP A 79 -7.90 -0.63 11.85
C ASP A 79 -8.57 -1.34 13.04
N PRO A 80 -7.86 -1.49 14.18
CA PRO A 80 -8.39 -2.20 15.34
C PRO A 80 -9.54 -1.47 16.03
N LYS A 81 -9.70 -0.16 15.77
CA LYS A 81 -10.76 0.66 16.37
C LYS A 81 -11.97 0.81 15.44
N MET A 82 -11.85 0.45 14.16
CA MET A 82 -12.90 0.52 13.14
C MET A 82 -13.47 1.92 12.90
N VAL A 83 -12.69 2.97 13.19
CA VAL A 83 -13.15 4.37 13.13
C VAL A 83 -12.83 5.02 11.79
N GLU A 84 -11.65 4.75 11.22
CA GLU A 84 -11.07 5.59 10.17
C GLU A 84 -11.13 4.91 8.79
N LEU A 85 -10.97 3.58 8.75
CA LEU A 85 -10.82 2.83 7.49
C LEU A 85 -12.09 2.12 7.03
N SER A 86 -13.18 2.23 7.80
CA SER A 86 -14.46 1.59 7.48
C SER A 86 -15.02 1.91 6.08
N PRO A 87 -14.88 3.12 5.52
CA PRO A 87 -15.33 3.41 4.15
C PRO A 87 -14.60 2.62 3.06
N TYR A 88 -13.36 2.18 3.30
CA TYR A 88 -12.52 1.55 2.29
C TYR A 88 -12.70 0.04 2.16
N ARG A 89 -13.60 -0.58 2.93
CA ARG A 89 -13.74 -2.07 3.00
C ARG A 89 -13.99 -2.78 1.67
N ARG A 90 -14.48 -2.06 0.65
CA ARG A 90 -14.91 -2.65 -0.64
C ARG A 90 -14.07 -2.19 -1.83
N ILE A 91 -12.94 -1.51 -1.62
CA ILE A 91 -12.09 -1.07 -2.73
C ILE A 91 -11.38 -2.26 -3.39
N PRO A 92 -11.19 -2.25 -4.73
CA PRO A 92 -10.54 -3.34 -5.44
C PRO A 92 -9.04 -3.46 -5.13
N HIS A 93 -8.41 -2.40 -4.62
CA HIS A 93 -7.00 -2.36 -4.23
C HIS A 93 -6.69 -3.18 -2.96
N LEU A 94 -7.69 -3.60 -2.19
CA LEU A 94 -7.46 -4.39 -0.97
C LEU A 94 -7.04 -5.82 -1.28
N MET A 95 -5.97 -6.28 -0.63
CA MET A 95 -5.58 -7.70 -0.65
C MET A 95 -6.44 -8.56 0.28
N HIS A 96 -7.02 -7.93 1.29
CA HIS A 96 -7.92 -8.54 2.26
C HIS A 96 -8.80 -7.44 2.85
N PRO A 97 -10.03 -7.76 3.29
CA PRO A 97 -10.84 -6.85 4.09
C PRO A 97 -10.05 -6.14 5.21
N VAL A 98 -10.49 -4.97 5.62
CA VAL A 98 -9.83 -4.23 6.72
C VAL A 98 -9.70 -5.13 7.94
N ILE A 99 -8.48 -5.31 8.41
CA ILE A 99 -8.12 -6.20 9.52
C ILE A 99 -8.41 -5.47 10.82
N THR A 100 -9.28 -6.04 11.64
CA THR A 100 -9.68 -5.47 12.93
C THR A 100 -9.11 -6.27 14.11
N ASP A 101 -8.86 -7.56 13.91
CA ASP A 101 -8.27 -8.46 14.89
C ASP A 101 -6.74 -8.28 14.95
N MET A 102 -6.23 -7.91 16.12
CA MET A 102 -4.80 -7.72 16.36
C MET A 102 -3.95 -8.98 16.16
N LYS A 103 -4.51 -10.17 16.41
CA LYS A 103 -3.80 -11.45 16.17
C LYS A 103 -3.63 -11.70 14.69
N LYS A 104 -4.63 -11.33 13.88
CA LYS A 104 -4.53 -11.41 12.41
C LYS A 104 -3.58 -10.36 11.87
N ALA A 105 -3.51 -9.19 12.49
CA ALA A 105 -2.57 -8.12 12.10
C ALA A 105 -1.12 -8.58 12.23
N GLU A 106 -0.75 -9.21 13.35
CA GLU A 106 0.59 -9.79 13.56
C GLU A 106 0.98 -10.75 12.43
N ALA A 107 0.08 -11.67 12.09
CA ALA A 107 0.34 -12.65 11.05
C ALA A 107 0.47 -12.05 9.65
N VAL A 108 -0.34 -11.03 9.34
CA VAL A 108 -0.27 -10.34 8.05
C VAL A 108 1.04 -9.56 7.93
N LEU A 109 1.54 -8.99 9.01
CA LEU A 109 2.86 -8.36 9.03
C LEU A 109 3.97 -9.40 8.86
N ALA A 110 3.90 -10.55 9.53
CA ALA A 110 4.83 -11.66 9.33
C ALA A 110 4.84 -12.15 7.87
N TRP A 111 3.66 -12.30 7.26
CA TRP A 111 3.52 -12.62 5.85
C TRP A 111 4.13 -11.55 4.93
N ALA A 112 4.01 -10.27 5.29
CA ALA A 112 4.62 -9.19 4.52
C ALA A 112 6.16 -9.26 4.55
N VAL A 113 6.74 -9.65 5.69
CA VAL A 113 8.18 -9.91 5.82
C VAL A 113 8.60 -11.10 4.94
N ASP A 114 7.90 -12.24 5.04
CA ASP A 114 8.18 -13.41 4.19
C ASP A 114 8.12 -13.04 2.69
N LYS A 115 7.16 -12.21 2.30
CA LYS A 115 7.02 -11.74 0.91
C LYS A 115 8.14 -10.81 0.49
N MET A 116 8.62 -9.96 1.38
CA MET A 116 9.78 -9.12 1.14
C MET A 116 11.02 -9.99 0.90
N GLU A 117 11.28 -10.98 1.75
CA GLU A 117 12.43 -11.89 1.61
C GLU A 117 12.38 -12.71 0.31
N GLU A 118 11.19 -13.22 -0.05
CA GLU A 118 10.97 -13.91 -1.32
C GLU A 118 11.28 -13.01 -2.52
N ARG A 119 10.84 -11.74 -2.47
CA ARG A 119 11.15 -10.75 -3.51
C ARG A 119 12.63 -10.43 -3.59
N THR A 120 13.29 -10.23 -2.45
CA THR A 120 14.72 -9.94 -2.38
C THR A 120 15.53 -11.09 -2.96
N THR A 121 15.18 -12.33 -2.63
CA THR A 121 15.84 -13.53 -3.17
C THR A 121 15.67 -13.62 -4.68
N CYS A 122 14.46 -13.39 -5.19
CA CYS A 122 14.18 -13.40 -6.62
C CYS A 122 14.89 -12.26 -7.38
N TRP A 123 15.04 -11.10 -6.72
CA TRP A 123 15.78 -9.95 -7.24
C TRP A 123 17.28 -10.25 -7.34
N LEU A 124 17.87 -10.81 -6.28
CA LEU A 124 19.28 -11.22 -6.26
C LEU A 124 19.58 -12.29 -7.33
N ALA A 125 18.69 -13.28 -7.48
CA ALA A 125 18.84 -14.32 -8.49
C ALA A 125 18.80 -13.79 -9.94
N ARG A 126 18.16 -12.64 -10.18
CA ARG A 126 18.05 -12.02 -11.50
C ARG A 126 19.19 -11.07 -11.84
N GLY A 127 19.99 -10.63 -10.86
CA GLY A 127 21.07 -9.66 -11.06
C GLY A 127 20.61 -8.28 -11.57
N SER A 128 19.30 -8.00 -11.59
CA SER A 128 18.75 -6.75 -12.10
C SER A 128 18.96 -5.64 -11.07
N GLY A 129 19.74 -4.59 -11.36
CA GLY A 129 20.04 -3.49 -10.43
C GLY A 129 18.84 -2.61 -10.00
N THR A 130 17.59 -3.01 -10.27
CA THR A 130 16.40 -2.23 -9.91
C THR A 130 15.27 -3.14 -9.40
N TRP A 131 14.58 -2.73 -8.34
CA TRP A 131 13.43 -3.41 -7.71
C TRP A 131 12.18 -3.57 -8.61
N THR A 132 12.28 -3.30 -9.92
CA THR A 132 11.16 -3.25 -10.89
C THR A 132 10.66 -4.62 -11.35
N ALA A 133 11.03 -5.71 -10.67
CA ALA A 133 10.51 -7.02 -11.01
C ALA A 133 9.00 -7.07 -10.71
N THR A 134 8.18 -6.95 -11.76
CA THR A 134 6.72 -7.09 -11.69
C THR A 134 6.37 -8.50 -11.22
N MET A 135 6.07 -8.65 -9.93
CA MET A 135 5.43 -9.86 -9.44
C MET A 135 3.94 -9.76 -9.74
N THR A 136 3.44 -10.70 -10.54
CA THR A 136 2.01 -11.00 -10.61
C THR A 136 1.56 -11.50 -9.23
N TRP A 137 0.59 -10.79 -8.64
CA TRP A 137 -0.04 -11.22 -7.41
C TRP A 137 -0.91 -12.44 -7.70
N ALA A 138 -0.64 -13.59 -7.08
CA ALA A 138 -1.54 -14.73 -7.14
C ALA A 138 -2.90 -14.33 -6.52
N GLU A 139 -3.99 -14.63 -7.22
CA GLU A 139 -5.33 -14.02 -7.08
C GLU A 139 -6.10 -14.34 -5.78
N GLY A 140 -5.46 -14.90 -4.74
CA GLY A 140 -6.12 -15.24 -3.47
C GLY A 140 -6.05 -14.13 -2.42
N LYS A 141 -7.09 -13.96 -1.59
CA LYS A 141 -7.01 -13.06 -0.43
C LYS A 141 -6.00 -13.62 0.57
N VAL A 142 -5.18 -12.75 1.16
CA VAL A 142 -4.04 -13.18 1.97
C VAL A 142 -4.43 -14.06 3.17
N LEU A 143 -5.54 -13.75 3.85
CA LEU A 143 -5.99 -14.48 5.04
C LEU A 143 -6.92 -15.66 4.75
N ASP A 144 -7.29 -15.94 3.50
CA ASP A 144 -7.98 -17.21 3.18
C ASP A 144 -7.06 -18.43 3.45
N ARG A 145 -5.76 -18.16 3.61
CA ARG A 145 -4.69 -19.13 3.93
C ARG A 145 -4.29 -19.11 5.42
N TRP A 146 -5.05 -18.42 6.26
CA TRP A 146 -4.83 -18.34 7.71
C TRP A 146 -5.13 -19.69 8.37
N ASP A 147 -4.14 -20.24 9.06
CA ASP A 147 -4.29 -21.40 9.91
C ASP A 147 -4.39 -20.96 11.39
N SER A 148 -5.53 -21.26 12.03
CA SER A 148 -5.80 -20.92 13.42
C SER A 148 -4.89 -21.66 14.42
N THR A 149 -4.35 -22.81 14.04
CA THR A 149 -3.50 -23.67 14.88
C THR A 149 -2.05 -23.20 14.84
N THR A 150 -1.51 -22.99 13.63
CA THR A 150 -0.12 -22.54 13.46
C THR A 150 0.06 -21.03 13.52
N LYS A 151 -1.05 -20.27 13.55
CA LYS A 151 -1.07 -18.80 13.49
C LYS A 151 -0.22 -18.24 12.35
N ARG A 152 -0.19 -18.95 11.23
CA ARG A 152 0.58 -18.57 10.03
C ARG A 152 -0.31 -18.55 8.81
N ILE A 153 0.10 -17.74 7.85
CA ILE A 153 -0.49 -17.72 6.51
C ILE A 153 0.31 -18.69 5.65
N SER A 154 -0.31 -19.79 5.22
CA SER A 154 0.35 -20.81 4.40
C SER A 154 0.77 -20.26 3.03
N LYS A 155 1.86 -20.77 2.43
CA LYS A 155 2.29 -20.37 1.08
C LYS A 155 1.29 -20.85 0.01
N PRO A 156 1.08 -20.12 -1.10
CA PRO A 156 0.15 -20.56 -2.14
C PRO A 156 0.63 -21.87 -2.80
N SER A 157 -0.30 -22.76 -3.16
CA SER A 157 -0.01 -24.03 -3.84
C SER A 157 0.46 -23.86 -5.30
N ARG A 158 0.04 -22.77 -5.96
CA ARG A 158 0.55 -22.34 -7.27
C ARG A 158 1.27 -21.01 -7.12
N PHE A 159 2.52 -21.07 -6.70
CA PHE A 159 3.46 -19.98 -6.97
C PHE A 159 4.18 -20.35 -8.26
N PRO A 160 4.33 -19.46 -9.26
CA PRO A 160 5.25 -19.72 -10.34
C PRO A 160 6.64 -19.85 -9.69
N SER A 161 7.13 -21.07 -9.59
CA SER A 161 8.41 -21.45 -9.00
C SER A 161 9.60 -20.98 -9.83
N ARG A 162 9.38 -20.08 -10.77
CA ARG A 162 10.38 -19.50 -11.63
C ARG A 162 10.20 -18.01 -11.54
N CYS A 163 11.22 -17.34 -10.98
CA CYS A 163 11.58 -16.01 -11.44
C CYS A 163 11.75 -16.15 -12.96
N HIS A 164 10.66 -15.97 -13.74
CA HIS A 164 10.72 -16.15 -15.18
C HIS A 164 11.80 -15.20 -15.70
N THR A 165 12.88 -15.81 -16.17
CA THR A 165 13.86 -15.22 -17.07
C THR A 165 13.12 -15.03 -18.38
N SER A 166 12.75 -13.79 -18.68
CA SER A 166 12.56 -13.37 -20.06
C SER A 166 13.92 -12.94 -20.60
#